data_AF-A0A084SL61-F1
#
_entry.id   AF-A0A084SL61-F1
#
_cell.length_a   1.000
_cell.length_b   1.000
_cell.length_c   1.000
_cell.angle_alpha   90.00
_cell.angle_beta   90.00
_cell.angle_gamma   90.00
#
_symmetry.space_group_name_H-M   'P 1'
#
loop_
_entity.id
_entity.type
_entity.pdbx_description
1 polymer ?
#
loop_
_entity_poly.entity_id
_entity_poly.type
_entity_poly.pdbx_seq_one_letter_code
_entity_poly.pdbx_strand_id
1 'polypeptide(L)'
;MNKLVWCAVWCVVALGLTGCGALVDLAGVETASAHCDFRERGPNGPENRCQERVEVIKQGVESFKGLCASLGAVSGDGPCPREGVVGGCFIGEQGDGSDVNDWYYAPMTREQAQGKCASREPFLEP
;
A
#
# COMPACT_ATOMS: atom_id res chain seq x y z
N MET A 1 1.94 41.59 23.14
CA MET A 1 1.46 42.34 21.96
C MET A 1 0.67 41.35 21.10
N ASN A 2 -0.67 41.38 21.23
CA ASN A 2 -1.61 40.54 20.50
C ASN A 2 -2.34 41.38 19.45
N LYS A 3 -2.35 40.94 18.18
CA LYS A 3 -3.31 41.23 17.09
C LYS A 3 -3.11 40.07 16.09
N LEU A 4 -3.95 39.04 15.89
CA LEU A 4 -5.40 38.92 15.77
C LEU A 4 -5.99 39.79 14.64
N VAL A 5 -6.61 39.10 13.68
CA VAL A 5 -7.84 39.46 12.93
C VAL A 5 -7.66 40.02 11.49
N TRP A 6 -7.89 39.10 10.54
CA TRP A 6 -8.90 39.16 9.46
C TRP A 6 -8.74 40.09 8.24
N CYS A 7 -9.45 39.64 7.18
CA CYS A 7 -9.96 40.38 6.03
C CYS A 7 -9.04 40.49 4.81
N ALA A 8 -9.04 39.44 3.99
CA ALA A 8 -9.07 39.61 2.55
C ALA A 8 -10.39 39.03 2.00
N VAL A 9 -11.50 39.59 2.49
CA VAL A 9 -12.78 39.58 1.78
C VAL A 9 -12.65 40.61 0.67
N TRP A 10 -12.19 40.19 -0.51
CA TRP A 10 -12.43 40.93 -1.74
C TRP A 10 -13.30 40.08 -2.66
N CYS A 11 -14.58 40.18 -2.33
CA CYS A 11 -15.72 39.78 -3.12
C CYS A 11 -15.78 40.72 -4.34
N VAL A 12 -15.30 40.29 -5.50
CA VAL A 12 -15.70 40.87 -6.79
C VAL A 12 -16.67 39.91 -7.43
N VAL A 13 -17.94 40.08 -7.04
CA VAL A 13 -19.10 39.50 -7.71
C VAL A 13 -19.45 40.43 -8.86
N ALA A 14 -19.44 39.92 -10.09
CA ALA A 14 -20.55 39.99 -11.04
C ALA A 14 -20.06 39.83 -12.49
N LEU A 15 -20.92 39.20 -13.32
CA LEU A 15 -20.80 38.84 -14.74
C LEU A 15 -20.08 37.49 -14.95
N GLY A 16 -20.72 36.42 -15.37
CA GLY A 16 -22.06 36.18 -15.87
C GLY A 16 -22.14 34.70 -16.27
N LEU A 17 -23.35 34.17 -16.31
CA LEU A 17 -23.68 32.76 -16.50
C LEU A 17 -22.93 32.06 -17.65
N THR A 18 -22.74 30.75 -17.44
CA THR A 18 -22.89 29.63 -18.39
C THR A 18 -21.63 28.78 -18.53
N GLY A 19 -21.69 27.54 -18.05
CA GLY A 19 -20.78 26.49 -18.50
C GLY A 19 -20.10 25.71 -17.38
N CYS A 20 -20.52 24.46 -17.25
CA CYS A 20 -19.84 23.32 -16.64
C CYS A 20 -19.17 23.53 -15.28
N GLY A 21 -19.72 22.84 -14.28
CA GLY A 21 -18.96 22.46 -13.11
C GLY A 21 -17.62 21.87 -13.56
N ALA A 22 -16.54 22.59 -13.25
CA ALA A 22 -15.24 22.00 -13.09
C ALA A 22 -15.34 21.09 -11.85
N LEU A 23 -15.95 19.92 -12.07
CA LEU A 23 -15.51 18.70 -11.41
C LEU A 23 -14.01 18.70 -11.70
N VAL A 24 -13.22 19.02 -10.67
CA VAL A 24 -11.78 18.84 -10.70
C VAL A 24 -11.64 17.32 -10.81
N ASP A 25 -11.52 16.87 -12.05
CA ASP A 25 -11.37 15.48 -12.41
C ASP A 25 -10.06 15.05 -11.74
N LEU A 26 -10.16 14.32 -10.62
CA LEU A 26 -9.07 13.52 -10.06
C LEU A 26 -8.79 12.31 -10.99
N ALA A 27 -8.84 12.54 -12.30
CA ALA A 27 -8.51 11.57 -13.33
C ALA A 27 -7.00 11.38 -13.33
N GLY A 28 -6.58 10.17 -12.96
CA GLY A 28 -5.31 9.63 -13.45
C GLY A 28 -4.23 9.34 -12.41
N VAL A 29 -4.56 9.18 -11.12
CA VAL A 29 -3.61 8.50 -10.24
C VAL A 29 -3.59 7.02 -10.64
N GLU A 30 -2.61 6.65 -11.47
CA GLU A 30 -2.36 5.26 -11.81
C GLU A 30 -1.82 4.54 -10.57
N THR A 31 -2.58 3.59 -10.06
CA THR A 31 -2.14 2.69 -9.00
C THR A 31 -1.65 1.37 -9.60
N ALA A 32 -0.75 0.71 -8.88
CA ALA A 32 -0.16 -0.58 -9.24
C ALA A 32 0.14 -1.37 -7.96
N SER A 33 0.41 -2.65 -8.12
CA SER A 33 0.83 -3.51 -7.01
C SER A 33 2.25 -3.99 -7.24
N ALA A 34 2.95 -4.31 -6.16
CA ALA A 34 4.27 -4.94 -6.21
C ALA A 34 4.47 -5.80 -4.97
N HIS A 35 5.44 -6.71 -5.02
CA HIS A 35 5.73 -7.60 -3.91
C HIS A 35 7.23 -7.81 -3.66
N CYS A 36 7.54 -8.19 -2.42
CA CYS A 36 8.80 -8.77 -1.97
C CYS A 36 8.55 -10.24 -1.60
N ASP A 37 9.07 -11.18 -2.39
CA ASP A 37 9.03 -12.61 -2.10
C ASP A 37 10.30 -13.03 -1.34
N PHE A 38 10.11 -13.53 -0.11
CA PHE A 38 11.19 -13.98 0.77
C PHE A 38 11.40 -15.50 0.74
N ARG A 39 10.59 -16.25 -0.03
CA ARG A 39 10.58 -17.74 -0.02
C ARG A 39 11.88 -18.37 -0.48
N GLU A 40 12.62 -17.70 -1.35
CA GLU A 40 13.91 -18.20 -1.85
C GLU A 40 15.11 -17.53 -1.17
N ARG A 41 14.94 -16.29 -0.70
CA ARG A 41 16.02 -15.47 -0.14
C ARG A 41 15.45 -14.30 0.67
N GLY A 42 16.17 -13.89 1.70
CA GLY A 42 15.78 -12.82 2.59
C GLY A 42 16.91 -12.43 3.54
N PRO A 43 16.69 -11.44 4.41
CA PRO A 43 17.74 -10.90 5.27
C PRO A 43 18.25 -11.93 6.28
N ASN A 44 17.42 -12.93 6.63
CA ASN A 44 17.74 -14.01 7.54
C ASN A 44 17.78 -15.38 6.86
N GLY A 45 17.90 -15.42 5.53
CA GLY A 45 17.71 -16.61 4.71
C GLY A 45 16.27 -16.75 4.18
N PRO A 46 15.93 -17.91 3.59
CA PRO A 46 14.59 -18.17 3.07
C PRO A 46 13.51 -18.15 4.15
N GLU A 47 12.44 -17.39 3.93
CA GLU A 47 11.29 -17.28 4.82
C GLU A 47 10.02 -17.58 4.02
N ASN A 48 9.11 -18.43 4.51
CA ASN A 48 7.87 -18.80 3.82
C ASN A 48 6.82 -17.66 3.80
N ARG A 49 7.24 -16.47 3.39
CA ARG A 49 6.49 -15.22 3.45
C ARG A 49 6.70 -14.42 2.15
N CYS A 50 5.67 -13.70 1.77
CA CYS A 50 5.74 -12.66 0.75
C CYS A 50 5.03 -11.41 1.29
N GLN A 51 5.60 -10.23 1.10
CA GLN A 51 4.93 -8.97 1.41
C GLN A 51 4.51 -8.30 0.11
N GLU A 52 3.25 -7.90 -0.01
CA GLU A 52 2.79 -7.08 -1.13
C GLU A 52 2.36 -5.70 -0.66
N ARG A 53 2.44 -4.76 -1.59
CA ARG A 53 1.70 -3.51 -1.51
C ARG A 53 0.70 -3.47 -2.65
N VAL A 54 -0.56 -3.21 -2.33
CA VAL A 54 -1.61 -3.02 -3.30
C VAL A 54 -2.02 -1.56 -3.35
N GLU A 55 -2.52 -1.13 -4.51
CA GLU A 55 -2.95 0.25 -4.74
C GLU A 55 -1.83 1.31 -4.55
N VAL A 56 -0.58 0.92 -4.77
CA VAL A 56 0.59 1.82 -4.73
C VAL A 56 0.50 2.80 -5.88
N ILE A 57 0.63 4.09 -5.59
CA ILE A 57 0.87 5.12 -6.61
C ILE A 57 2.07 4.66 -7.46
N LYS A 58 1.91 4.54 -8.78
CA LYS A 58 2.88 3.88 -9.69
C LYS A 58 4.34 4.35 -9.51
N GLN A 59 4.57 5.61 -9.16
CA GLN A 59 5.89 6.17 -8.85
C GLN A 59 6.56 5.54 -7.61
N GLY A 60 5.78 5.03 -6.65
CA GLY A 60 6.23 4.35 -5.44
C GLY A 60 6.61 2.88 -5.63
N VAL A 61 6.20 2.25 -6.73
CA VAL A 61 6.47 0.83 -7.02
C VAL A 61 7.98 0.54 -7.07
N GLU A 62 8.74 1.33 -7.82
CA GLU A 62 10.18 1.12 -7.96
C GLU A 62 10.92 1.37 -6.64
N SER A 63 10.45 2.30 -5.81
CA SER A 63 11.00 2.52 -4.48
C SER A 63 10.77 1.30 -3.56
N PHE A 64 9.57 0.72 -3.61
CA PHE A 64 9.27 -0.50 -2.87
C PHE A 64 10.10 -1.70 -3.37
N LYS A 65 10.21 -1.88 -4.68
CA LYS A 65 11.06 -2.94 -5.28
C LYS A 65 12.54 -2.77 -4.90
N GLY A 66 13.03 -1.53 -4.84
CA GLY A 66 14.36 -1.21 -4.33
C GLY A 66 14.55 -1.61 -2.86
N LEU A 67 13.55 -1.37 -2.01
CA LEU A 67 13.56 -1.84 -0.62
C LEU A 67 13.61 -3.36 -0.54
N CYS A 68 12.77 -4.08 -1.31
CA CYS A 68 12.82 -5.55 -1.38
C CYS A 68 14.23 -6.05 -1.72
N ALA A 69 14.87 -5.45 -2.72
CA ALA A 69 16.21 -5.82 -3.14
C ALA A 69 17.26 -5.56 -2.05
N SER A 70 17.13 -4.46 -1.29
CA SER A 70 18.00 -4.15 -0.15
C SER A 70 17.86 -5.16 1.00
N LEU A 71 16.70 -5.79 1.13
CA LEU A 71 16.43 -6.87 2.07
C LEU A 71 16.84 -8.25 1.52
N GLY A 72 17.38 -8.30 0.29
CA GLY A 72 17.76 -9.57 -0.36
C GLY A 72 16.57 -10.40 -0.84
N ALA A 73 15.35 -9.86 -0.83
CA ALA A 73 14.16 -10.52 -1.34
C ALA A 73 14.11 -10.51 -2.87
N VAL A 74 13.27 -11.35 -3.48
CA VAL A 74 12.92 -11.25 -4.90
C VAL A 74 11.80 -10.23 -5.03
N SER A 75 12.02 -9.16 -5.80
CA SER A 75 10.95 -8.20 -6.08
C SER A 75 10.23 -8.53 -7.37
N GLY A 76 8.93 -8.23 -7.42
CA GLY A 76 8.12 -8.43 -8.61
C GLY A 76 6.99 -7.42 -8.72
N ASP A 77 6.47 -7.29 -9.92
CA ASP A 77 5.26 -6.53 -10.20
C ASP A 77 4.02 -7.37 -9.86
N GLY A 78 2.93 -6.70 -9.47
CA GLY A 78 1.69 -7.35 -9.08
C GLY A 78 1.69 -7.89 -7.64
N PRO A 79 0.59 -8.52 -7.23
CA PRO A 79 0.43 -9.10 -5.90
C PRO A 79 1.39 -10.28 -5.67
N CYS A 80 1.52 -10.67 -4.40
CA CYS A 80 2.23 -11.89 -4.02
C CYS A 80 1.61 -13.12 -4.71
N PRO A 81 2.42 -14.13 -5.11
CA PRO A 81 1.92 -15.38 -5.67
C PRO A 81 0.90 -16.04 -4.73
N ARG A 82 -0.26 -16.46 -5.24
CA ARG A 82 -1.31 -17.03 -4.40
C ARG A 82 -1.21 -18.54 -4.21
N GLU A 83 -0.44 -19.21 -5.06
CA GLU A 83 -0.21 -20.64 -4.95
C GLU A 83 0.51 -20.99 -3.64
N GLY A 84 -0.10 -21.89 -2.86
CA GLY A 84 0.47 -22.39 -1.60
C GLY A 84 0.34 -21.44 -0.41
N VAL A 85 -0.40 -20.33 -0.54
CA VAL A 85 -0.72 -19.44 0.60
C VAL A 85 -1.63 -20.18 1.58
N VAL A 86 -1.32 -20.06 2.88
CA VAL A 86 -2.12 -20.62 3.98
C VAL A 86 -2.83 -19.56 4.81
N GLY A 87 -2.51 -18.28 4.57
CA GLY A 87 -3.14 -17.11 5.18
C GLY A 87 -2.29 -15.85 5.02
N GLY A 88 -2.83 -14.72 5.44
CA GLY A 88 -2.11 -13.45 5.47
C GLY A 88 -2.50 -12.55 6.63
N CYS A 89 -1.78 -11.44 6.78
CA CYS A 89 -2.05 -10.39 7.74
C CYS A 89 -2.12 -9.06 7.01
N PHE A 90 -3.20 -8.32 7.23
CA PHE A 90 -3.29 -6.92 6.83
C PHE A 90 -2.48 -6.08 7.82
N ILE A 91 -1.34 -5.58 7.38
CA ILE A 91 -0.40 -4.83 8.22
C ILE A 91 -0.87 -3.37 8.38
N GLY A 92 -1.49 -2.81 7.33
CA GLY A 92 -2.06 -1.48 7.37
C GLY A 92 -1.93 -0.73 6.05
N GLU A 93 -2.53 0.45 6.02
CA GLU A 93 -2.39 1.43 4.94
C GLU A 93 -1.15 2.30 5.17
N GLN A 94 -0.42 2.58 4.10
CA GLN A 94 0.74 3.44 4.08
C GLN A 94 0.34 4.88 3.76
N GLY A 95 1.21 5.85 4.07
CA GLY A 95 0.94 7.27 3.78
C GLY A 95 0.80 7.64 2.29
N ASP A 96 0.98 6.68 1.38
CA ASP A 96 0.73 6.78 -0.06
C ASP A 96 -0.61 6.14 -0.49
N GLY A 97 -1.44 5.71 0.47
CA GLY A 97 -2.72 5.03 0.24
C GLY A 97 -2.58 3.55 -0.10
N SER A 98 -1.38 2.98 -0.09
CA SER A 98 -1.19 1.56 -0.37
C SER A 98 -1.45 0.68 0.84
N ASP A 99 -2.17 -0.42 0.64
CA ASP A 99 -2.35 -1.45 1.64
C ASP A 99 -1.15 -2.41 1.64
N VAL A 100 -0.66 -2.76 2.82
CA VAL A 100 0.44 -3.70 3.02
C VAL A 100 -0.11 -5.01 3.56
N ASN A 101 0.13 -6.09 2.83
CA ASN A 101 -0.25 -7.44 3.24
C ASN A 101 0.98 -8.32 3.36
N ASP A 102 1.08 -9.07 4.46
CA ASP A 102 2.01 -10.18 4.58
C ASP A 102 1.27 -11.49 4.31
N TRP A 103 1.72 -12.26 3.33
CA TRP A 103 1.21 -13.58 2.98
C TRP A 103 2.18 -14.66 3.44
N TYR A 104 1.63 -15.75 3.95
CA TYR A 104 2.36 -16.86 4.54
C TYR A 104 2.05 -18.14 3.78
N TYR A 105 3.08 -18.98 3.56
CA TYR A 105 3.01 -20.15 2.68
C TYR A 105 3.30 -21.45 3.43
N ALA A 106 2.81 -22.56 2.86
CA ALA A 106 3.24 -23.90 3.28
C ALA A 106 4.79 -24.00 3.30
N PRO A 107 5.38 -24.80 4.22
CA PRO A 107 4.76 -25.74 5.15
C PRO A 107 4.17 -25.12 6.42
N MET A 108 4.03 -23.80 6.53
CA MET A 108 3.24 -23.26 7.65
C MET A 108 1.79 -23.71 7.57
N THR A 109 1.19 -23.82 8.75
CA THR A 109 -0.25 -24.01 8.92
C THR A 109 -0.96 -22.67 8.96
N ARG A 110 -2.26 -22.69 8.72
CA ARG A 110 -3.13 -21.53 8.87
C ARG A 110 -3.05 -20.95 10.29
N GLU A 111 -3.04 -21.79 11.31
CA GLU A 111 -2.96 -21.37 12.71
C GLU A 111 -1.62 -20.68 13.00
N GLN A 112 -0.53 -21.19 12.42
CA GLN A 112 0.78 -20.54 12.52
C GLN A 112 0.78 -19.18 11.81
N ALA A 113 0.19 -19.08 10.61
CA ALA A 113 0.07 -17.82 9.89
C ALA A 113 -0.77 -16.80 10.67
N GLN A 114 -1.91 -17.23 11.23
CA GLN A 114 -2.74 -16.38 12.08
C GLN A 114 -2.00 -15.91 13.34
N GLY A 115 -1.15 -16.78 13.91
CA GLY A 115 -0.27 -16.42 15.03
C GLY A 115 0.86 -15.43 14.67
N LYS A 116 1.07 -15.13 13.38
CA LYS A 116 2.02 -14.09 12.95
C LYS A 116 1.39 -12.70 12.88
N CYS A 117 0.07 -12.60 12.75
CA CYS A 117 -0.59 -11.30 12.75
C CYS A 117 -0.44 -10.66 14.12
N ALA A 118 -0.16 -9.36 14.17
CA ALA A 118 -0.27 -8.62 15.41
C ALA A 118 -1.72 -8.69 15.92
N SER A 119 -1.93 -8.51 17.23
CA SER A 119 -3.25 -8.68 17.87
C SER A 119 -4.36 -7.77 17.34
N ARG A 120 -4.03 -6.79 16.50
CA ARG A 120 -4.96 -5.85 15.86
C ARG A 120 -4.98 -5.92 14.34
N GLU A 121 -4.15 -6.77 13.75
CA GLU A 121 -4.07 -6.95 12.30
C GLU A 121 -5.15 -7.96 11.87
N PRO A 122 -6.05 -7.58 10.94
CA PRO A 122 -6.99 -8.51 10.34
C PRO A 122 -6.26 -9.69 9.68
N PHE A 123 -6.70 -10.91 9.99
CA PHE A 123 -6.26 -12.09 9.27
C PHE A 123 -6.95 -12.13 7.91
N LEU A 124 -6.15 -12.40 6.88
CA LEU A 124 -6.59 -12.52 5.50
C LEU A 124 -6.67 -13.99 5.12
N GLU A 125 -7.82 -14.38 4.59
CA GLU A 125 -7.99 -15.70 3.99
C GLU A 125 -7.17 -15.79 2.69
N PRO A 126 -6.62 -16.97 2.36
CA PRO A 126 -5.88 -17.20 1.12
C PRO A 126 -6.71 -16.92 -0.16
#